data_AF-A0A961TSJ2-F1
#
_entry.id   AF-A0A961TSJ2-F1
#
_cell.length_a   1.000
_cell.length_b   1.000
_cell.length_c   1.000
_cell.angle_alpha   90.00
_cell.angle_beta   90.00
_cell.angle_gamma   90.00
#
_symmetry.space_group_name_H-M   'P 1'
#
loop_
_entity.id
_entity.type
_entity.pdbx_description
1 polymer ?
#
loop_
_entity_poly.entity_id
_entity_poly.type
_entity_poly.pdbx_seq_one_letter_code
_entity_poly.pdbx_strand_id
1 'polypeptide(L)'
;MTPAQFRSWRKSLGLKQKDAAELLGLKKRVIQYYEKGKRDGKSVGIPTTVELACYAISTGIGGFDGTATEPVPEEFRNLPAVVDIQSEDSVEDSDESDSEDDKVEAAE
;
A
#
# COMPACT_ATOMS: atom_id res chain seq x y z
N MET A 1 -7.56 10.02 -6.68
CA MET A 1 -7.48 9.74 -5.24
C MET A 1 -6.23 10.42 -4.68
N THR A 2 -6.39 11.26 -3.65
CA THR A 2 -5.26 11.92 -2.97
C THR A 2 -4.63 10.98 -1.92
N PRO A 3 -3.40 11.24 -1.46
CA PRO A 3 -2.78 10.47 -0.37
C PRO A 3 -3.65 10.37 0.89
N ALA A 4 -4.31 11.48 1.25
CA ALA A 4 -5.24 11.52 2.37
C ALA A 4 -6.48 10.66 2.12
N GLN A 5 -7.06 10.68 0.92
CA GLN A 5 -8.20 9.85 0.56
C GLN A 5 -7.84 8.35 0.58
N PHE A 6 -6.66 7.98 0.09
CA PHE A 6 -6.19 6.59 0.13
C PHE A 6 -5.98 6.08 1.55
N ARG A 7 -5.38 6.90 2.41
CA ARG A 7 -5.25 6.59 3.84
C ARG A 7 -6.61 6.43 4.52
N SER A 8 -7.55 7.31 4.22
CA SER A 8 -8.92 7.23 4.75
C SER A 8 -9.66 5.99 4.26
N TRP A 9 -9.56 5.65 2.97
CA TRP A 9 -10.11 4.43 2.39
C TRP A 9 -9.63 3.19 3.14
N ARG A 10 -8.30 3.03 3.30
CA ARG A 10 -7.72 1.90 4.00
C ARG A 10 -8.24 1.78 5.44
N LYS A 11 -8.24 2.90 6.17
CA LYS A 11 -8.72 2.95 7.56
C LYS A 11 -10.22 2.65 7.67
N SER A 12 -11.03 3.09 6.70
CA SER A 12 -12.47 2.83 6.70
C SER A 12 -12.82 1.34 6.57
N LEU A 13 -11.91 0.55 5.97
CA LEU A 13 -12.00 -0.90 5.85
C LEU A 13 -11.29 -1.65 6.99
N GLY A 14 -10.76 -0.94 7.99
CA GLY A 14 -10.02 -1.55 9.11
C GLY A 14 -8.66 -2.17 8.72
N LEU A 15 -8.19 -1.97 7.49
CA LEU A 15 -7.01 -2.64 6.96
C LEU A 15 -5.72 -2.05 7.54
N LYS A 16 -4.77 -2.89 7.94
CA LYS A 16 -3.37 -2.47 8.18
C LYS A 16 -2.69 -2.20 6.83
N GLN A 17 -1.57 -1.50 6.84
CA GLN A 17 -0.80 -1.26 5.60
C GLN A 17 -0.37 -2.57 4.92
N LYS A 18 -0.10 -3.63 5.69
CA LYS A 18 0.23 -4.97 5.17
C LYS A 18 -0.97 -5.57 4.45
N ASP A 19 -2.13 -5.57 5.08
CA ASP A 19 -3.38 -6.15 4.55
C ASP A 19 -3.80 -5.46 3.25
N ALA A 20 -3.71 -4.12 3.22
CA ALA A 20 -3.96 -3.36 2.00
C ALA A 20 -2.95 -3.70 0.89
N ALA A 21 -1.70 -3.95 1.24
CA ALA A 21 -0.68 -4.36 0.28
C ALA A 21 -1.00 -5.73 -0.32
N GLU A 22 -1.44 -6.68 0.52
CA GLU A 22 -1.85 -8.02 0.12
C GLU A 22 -3.06 -7.99 -0.82
N LEU A 23 -4.13 -7.27 -0.45
CA LEU A 23 -5.32 -7.14 -1.28
C LEU A 23 -5.06 -6.43 -2.62
N LEU A 24 -4.15 -5.46 -2.65
CA LEU A 24 -3.81 -4.73 -3.88
C LEU A 24 -2.73 -5.44 -4.71
N GLY A 25 -2.13 -6.54 -4.22
CA GLY A 25 -1.00 -7.19 -4.87
C GLY A 25 0.25 -6.31 -4.95
N LEU A 26 0.48 -5.46 -3.94
CA LEU A 26 1.58 -4.49 -3.87
C LEU A 26 2.52 -4.80 -2.70
N LYS A 27 3.73 -4.23 -2.72
CA LYS A 27 4.61 -4.24 -1.56
C LYS A 27 4.12 -3.23 -0.51
N LYS A 28 4.24 -3.54 0.79
CA LYS A 28 3.89 -2.60 1.89
C LYS A 28 4.49 -1.20 1.71
N ARG A 29 5.73 -1.12 1.23
CA ARG A 29 6.43 0.15 0.97
C ARG A 29 5.70 1.02 -0.06
N VAL A 30 5.03 0.43 -1.04
CA VAL A 30 4.24 1.15 -2.05
C VAL A 30 3.01 1.81 -1.40
N ILE A 31 2.35 1.10 -0.48
CA ILE A 31 1.24 1.66 0.31
C ILE A 31 1.70 2.89 1.09
N GLN A 32 2.89 2.85 1.70
CA GLN A 32 3.48 4.00 2.39
C GLN A 32 3.73 5.18 1.44
N TYR A 33 4.25 4.94 0.24
CA TYR A 33 4.45 5.99 -0.76
C TYR A 33 3.15 6.65 -1.18
N TYR A 34 2.07 5.87 -1.36
CA TYR A 34 0.75 6.41 -1.68
C TYR A 34 0.13 7.20 -0.54
N GLU A 35 0.29 6.77 0.72
CA GLU A 35 -0.20 7.53 1.88
C GLU A 35 0.60 8.81 2.16
N LYS A 36 1.90 8.79 1.90
CA LYS A 36 2.78 9.97 2.04
C LYS A 36 2.71 10.91 0.82
N GLY A 37 2.32 10.39 -0.34
CA GLY A 37 2.36 11.08 -1.63
C GLY A 37 3.77 11.34 -2.16
N LYS A 38 4.78 10.64 -1.63
CA LYS A 38 6.20 10.83 -1.98
C LYS A 38 6.99 9.52 -2.02
N ARG A 39 7.98 9.46 -2.91
CA ARG A 39 9.02 8.42 -3.01
C ARG A 39 10.35 9.11 -3.31
N ASP A 40 11.36 8.87 -2.48
CA ASP A 40 12.71 9.41 -2.64
C ASP A 40 12.70 10.95 -2.86
N GLY A 41 11.89 11.65 -2.06
CA GLY A 41 11.67 13.10 -2.15
C GLY A 41 10.77 13.56 -3.30
N LYS A 42 10.48 12.72 -4.30
CA LYS A 42 9.64 13.05 -5.45
C LYS A 42 8.17 12.76 -5.17
N SER A 43 7.27 13.58 -5.72
CA SER A 43 5.83 13.34 -5.59
C SER A 43 5.43 12.07 -6.36
N VAL A 44 4.62 11.23 -5.72
CA VAL A 44 4.05 10.03 -6.32
C VAL A 44 2.53 10.11 -6.25
N GLY A 45 1.91 10.08 -7.42
CA GLY A 45 0.47 9.90 -7.56
C GLY A 45 0.07 8.43 -7.43
N ILE A 46 -1.18 8.21 -7.07
CA ILE A 46 -1.79 6.88 -7.05
C ILE A 46 -2.22 6.56 -8.50
N PRO A 47 -1.70 5.47 -9.12
CA PRO A 47 -2.10 5.10 -10.48
C PRO A 47 -3.58 4.73 -10.56
N THR A 48 -4.22 4.98 -11.70
CA THR A 48 -5.63 4.63 -11.94
C THR A 48 -5.93 3.14 -11.70
N THR A 49 -4.99 2.25 -11.99
CA THR A 49 -5.14 0.81 -11.68
C THR A 49 -5.38 0.56 -10.19
N VAL A 50 -4.66 1.27 -9.33
CA VAL A 50 -4.80 1.19 -7.87
C VAL A 50 -6.09 1.85 -7.41
N GLU A 51 -6.48 2.98 -8.00
CA GLU A 51 -7.73 3.66 -7.68
C GLU A 51 -8.96 2.76 -7.96
N LEU A 52 -8.97 2.09 -9.11
CA LEU A 52 -10.02 1.17 -9.49
C LEU A 52 -10.03 -0.08 -8.59
N ALA A 53 -8.86 -0.62 -8.25
CA ALA A 53 -8.75 -1.73 -7.31
C ALA A 53 -9.28 -1.36 -5.91
N CYS A 54 -8.97 -0.17 -5.41
CA CYS A 54 -9.52 0.32 -4.15
C CYS A 54 -11.05 0.39 -4.18
N TYR A 55 -11.64 0.86 -5.29
CA TYR A 55 -13.08 0.89 -5.46
C TYR A 55 -13.68 -0.53 -5.45
N ALA A 56 -13.10 -1.46 -6.20
CA ALA A 56 -13.54 -2.87 -6.23
C ALA A 56 -13.51 -3.52 -4.84
N ILE A 57 -12.42 -3.32 -4.08
CA ILE A 57 -12.31 -3.84 -2.72
C ILE A 57 -13.38 -3.24 -1.80
N SER A 58 -13.66 -1.93 -1.93
CA SER A 58 -14.74 -1.28 -1.16
C SER A 58 -16.13 -1.81 -1.48
N THR A 59 -16.35 -2.37 -2.67
CA THR A 59 -17.60 -3.06 -3.04
C THR A 59 -17.59 -4.55 -2.72
N GLY A 60 -16.51 -5.05 -2.11
CA GLY A 60 -16.37 -6.44 -1.66
C GLY A 60 -15.77 -7.39 -2.70
N ILE A 61 -15.23 -6.87 -3.81
CA ILE A 61 -14.54 -7.62 -4.86
C ILE A 61 -13.04 -7.65 -4.56
N GLY A 62 -12.49 -8.84 -4.33
CA GLY A 62 -11.07 -9.08 -4.06
C GLY A 62 -10.26 -9.51 -5.29
N GLY A 63 -10.94 -10.02 -6.33
CA GLY A 63 -10.28 -10.51 -7.54
C GLY A 63 -11.21 -10.52 -8.75
N PHE A 64 -10.61 -10.61 -9.94
CA PHE A 64 -11.32 -10.76 -11.21
C PHE A 64 -10.42 -11.51 -12.20
N ASP A 65 -10.92 -12.61 -12.77
CA ASP A 65 -10.15 -13.48 -13.67
C ASP A 65 -10.39 -13.19 -15.17
N GLY A 66 -11.18 -12.16 -15.48
CA GLY A 66 -11.64 -11.86 -16.84
C GLY A 66 -13.06 -12.34 -17.14
N THR A 67 -13.64 -13.18 -16.29
CA THR A 67 -14.99 -13.75 -16.46
C THR A 67 -15.86 -13.58 -15.22
N ALA A 68 -15.32 -13.78 -14.02
CA ALA A 68 -16.04 -13.73 -12.76
C ALA A 68 -15.26 -12.94 -11.71
N THR A 69 -16.00 -12.33 -10.79
CA THR A 69 -15.43 -11.63 -9.63
C THR A 69 -15.28 -12.58 -8.46
N GLU A 70 -14.16 -12.48 -7.76
CA GLU A 70 -13.93 -13.16 -6.49
C GLU A 70 -14.21 -12.22 -5.32
N PRO A 71 -14.82 -12.73 -4.24
CA PRO A 71 -15.01 -11.96 -3.02
C PRO A 71 -13.67 -11.60 -2.35
N VAL A 72 -13.63 -10.46 -1.65
CA VAL A 72 -12.55 -10.18 -0.69
C VAL A 72 -12.50 -11.32 0.34
N PRO A 73 -11.32 -11.90 0.65
CA PRO A 73 -11.21 -12.98 1.64
C PRO A 73 -11.76 -12.58 3.01
N GLU A 74 -12.36 -13.54 3.73
CA GLU A 74 -13.08 -13.30 4.98
C GLU A 74 -12.16 -12.74 6.08
N GLU A 75 -10.88 -13.10 6.08
CA GLU A 75 -9.87 -12.56 6.99
C GLU A 75 -9.72 -11.03 6.90
N PHE A 76 -10.13 -10.42 5.79
CA PHE A 76 -10.10 -8.97 5.57
C PHE A 76 -11.48 -8.29 5.68
N ARG A 77 -12.56 -9.06 5.83
CA ARG A 77 -13.95 -8.54 5.87
C ARG A 77 -14.43 -8.11 7.25
N ASN A 78 -13.75 -8.50 8.32
CA ASN A 78 -14.22 -8.35 9.70
C ASN A 78 -13.12 -7.94 10.71
N LEU A 79 -12.19 -7.05 10.36
CA LEU A 79 -11.42 -6.40 11.43
C LEU A 79 -12.39 -5.43 12.17
N PRO A 80 -12.61 -5.59 13.49
CA PRO A 80 -13.47 -4.69 14.22
C PRO A 80 -12.95 -3.26 14.04
N ALA A 81 -13.82 -2.39 13.50
CA ALA A 81 -13.62 -0.95 13.56
C ALA A 81 -13.51 -0.62 15.06
N VAL A 82 -12.34 -0.16 15.51
CA VAL A 82 -11.93 0.13 16.90
C VAL A 82 -11.20 -1.00 17.65
N VAL A 83 -9.98 -1.32 17.22
CA VAL A 83 -8.90 -1.41 18.21
C VAL A 83 -8.10 -0.11 18.10
N ASP A 84 -8.07 0.65 19.19
CA ASP A 84 -7.23 1.82 19.40
C ASP A 84 -5.76 1.39 19.19
N ILE A 85 -5.26 1.46 17.96
CA ILE A 85 -3.83 1.37 17.67
C ILE A 85 -3.28 2.78 17.90
N GLN A 86 -3.23 3.19 19.16
CA GLN A 86 -2.21 4.14 19.58
C GLN A 86 -0.87 3.40 19.51
N SER A 87 0.17 4.10 19.02
CA SER A 87 1.59 3.68 18.96
C SER A 87 1.87 2.39 18.18
N GLU A 88 2.29 2.44 16.91
CA GLU A 88 3.69 2.10 16.54
C GLU A 88 4.00 2.46 15.05
N ASP A 89 3.49 3.58 14.53
CA ASP A 89 3.94 4.09 13.20
C ASP A 89 4.46 5.53 13.31
N SER A 90 4.91 5.90 14.51
CA SER A 90 5.76 7.08 14.72
C SER A 90 7.19 6.71 14.31
N VAL A 91 7.49 6.94 13.05
CA VAL A 91 8.77 7.46 12.51
C VAL A 91 10.04 6.95 13.21
N GLU A 92 10.70 5.97 12.61
CA GLU A 92 12.16 6.03 12.48
C GLU A 92 12.51 6.20 11.00
N ASP A 93 12.83 7.46 10.72
CA ASP A 93 13.60 7.94 9.59
C ASP A 93 15.05 7.55 9.87
N SER A 94 15.57 6.58 9.15
CA SER A 94 17.00 6.46 8.94
C SER A 94 17.20 6.29 7.44
N ASP A 95 17.72 7.34 6.83
CA ASP A 95 18.40 7.31 5.54
C ASP A 95 19.30 6.07 5.45
N GLU A 96 18.82 5.03 4.77
CA GLU A 96 19.70 4.01 4.20
C GLU A 96 19.99 4.49 2.78
N SER A 97 21.01 5.33 2.66
CA SER A 97 21.67 5.60 1.39
C SER A 97 22.30 4.31 0.90
N ASP A 98 21.57 3.55 0.07
CA ASP A 98 22.14 2.45 -0.68
C ASP A 98 22.96 3.05 -1.83
N SER A 99 24.21 3.40 -1.51
CA SER A 99 25.24 3.66 -2.51
C SER A 99 25.65 2.31 -3.10
N GLU A 100 25.09 1.96 -4.26
CA GLU A 100 25.68 0.93 -5.10
C GLU A 100 27.04 1.45 -5.62
N ASP A 101 28.10 1.12 -4.87
CA ASP A 101 29.48 1.09 -5.34
C ASP A 101 29.59 0.09 -6.50
N ASP A 102 29.41 0.57 -7.74
CA ASP A 102 29.86 -0.16 -8.93
C ASP A 102 31.39 -0.05 -9.00
N LYS A 103 32.06 -0.93 -8.25
CA LYS A 103 33.49 -1.18 -8.35
C LYS A 103 33.69 -2.61 -8.85
N VAL A 104 33.68 -2.78 -10.16
CA VAL A 104 34.39 -3.90 -10.79
C VAL A 104 35.59 -3.36 -11.58
N GLU A 105 36.71 -3.82 -11.07
CA GLU A 105 38.10 -3.53 -11.34
C GLU A 105 38.55 -4.00 -12.74
N ALA A 106 39.63 -3.37 -13.20
CA ALA A 106 40.23 -3.48 -14.51
C ALA A 106 40.72 -4.90 -14.86
N ALA A 107 40.80 -5.19 -16.16
CA ALA A 107 41.86 -6.00 -16.72
C ALA A 107 42.34 -5.35 -18.03
N GLU A 108 43.62 -5.02 -18.00
CA GLU A 108 44.50 -4.61 -19.10
C GLU A 108 44.60 -5.68 -20.19
#